data_AF-A0A8T4DJ37-F1
#
_entry.id   AF-A0A8T4DJ37-F1
#
_cell.length_a   1.000
_cell.length_b   1.000
_cell.length_c   1.000
_cell.angle_alpha   90.00
_cell.angle_beta   90.00
_cell.angle_gamma   90.00
#
_symmetry.space_group_name_H-M   'P 1'
#
loop_
_entity.id
_entity.type
_entity.pdbx_description
1 polymer ?
#
loop_
_entity_poly.entity_id
_entity_poly.type
_entity_poly.pdbx_seq_one_letter_code
_entity_poly.pdbx_strand_id
1 'polypeptide(L)'
;MGKVGDVFSCKACAKVEALYYGINDKEKAQDSLNLLSDIESMLQEFRMETEKLDLDKMLNIQIATQYKNAATQFLHLEDYFNGIKQGKGPSMDDETARKYVSNLHLIVNSFIDYAKEIDRAHKKDGFEED
;
A
#
# COMPACT_ATOMS: atom_id res chain seq x y z
N MET A 1 -14.16 1.12 -18.89
CA MET A 1 -13.65 0.79 -17.54
C MET A 1 -12.25 1.39 -17.45
N GLY A 2 -11.90 2.09 -16.37
CA GLY A 2 -10.53 2.63 -16.19
C GLY A 2 -9.52 1.50 -15.99
N LYS A 3 -8.21 1.79 -16.07
CA LYS A 3 -7.19 0.78 -15.77
C LYS A 3 -7.12 0.60 -14.26
N VAL A 4 -6.98 -0.64 -13.79
CA VAL A 4 -6.80 -0.91 -12.35
C VAL A 4 -5.52 -0.26 -11.85
N GLY A 5 -4.50 -0.14 -12.72
CA GLY A 5 -3.27 0.62 -12.43
C GLY A 5 -3.46 2.11 -12.20
N ASP A 6 -4.58 2.72 -12.59
CA ASP A 6 -4.84 4.15 -12.35
C ASP A 6 -4.98 4.46 -10.85
N VAL A 7 -5.37 3.48 -10.03
CA VAL A 7 -5.43 3.57 -8.56
C VAL A 7 -4.06 3.94 -7.97
N PHE A 8 -2.99 3.34 -8.50
CA PHE A 8 -1.62 3.57 -8.05
C PHE A 8 -0.91 4.65 -8.85
N SER A 9 -1.61 5.73 -9.22
CA SER A 9 -0.99 6.93 -9.81
C SER A 9 0.39 7.22 -9.17
N CYS A 10 1.34 7.78 -9.93
CA CYS A 10 2.80 7.92 -9.63
C CYS A 10 3.25 8.38 -8.21
N LYS A 11 2.34 8.62 -7.28
CA LYS A 11 2.53 9.07 -5.91
C LYS A 11 2.59 7.94 -4.88
N ALA A 12 2.18 6.70 -5.20
CA ALA A 12 2.15 5.62 -4.20
C ALA A 12 3.53 5.35 -3.57
N CYS A 13 4.57 5.18 -4.38
CA CYS A 13 5.95 5.01 -3.89
C CYS A 13 6.45 6.27 -3.15
N ALA A 14 6.14 7.46 -3.66
CA ALA A 14 6.53 8.73 -3.03
C ALA A 14 5.90 8.92 -1.64
N LYS A 15 4.66 8.46 -1.43
CA LYS A 15 3.99 8.46 -0.12
C LYS A 15 4.71 7.54 0.87
N VAL A 16 5.14 6.36 0.43
CA VAL A 16 5.90 5.43 1.28
C VAL A 16 7.31 5.95 1.58
N GLU A 17 7.96 6.60 0.61
CA GLU A 17 9.25 7.28 0.86
C GLU A 17 9.09 8.41 1.88
N ALA A 18 8.02 9.21 1.80
CA ALA A 18 7.72 10.24 2.77
C ALA A 18 7.51 9.68 4.20
N LEU A 19 6.89 8.50 4.33
CA LEU A 19 6.80 7.80 5.63
C LEU A 19 8.18 7.48 6.21
N TYR A 20 9.12 7.08 5.37
CA TYR A 20 10.50 6.78 5.82
C TYR A 20 11.17 8.01 6.41
N TYR A 21 10.95 9.19 5.83
CA TYR A 21 11.47 10.48 6.33
C TYR A 21 10.72 11.02 7.56
N GLY A 22 9.54 10.48 7.88
CA GLY A 22 8.75 10.81 9.06
C GLY A 22 9.07 9.99 10.29
N ILE A 23 9.93 8.98 10.19
CA ILE A 23 10.35 8.14 11.32
C ILE A 23 11.08 9.00 12.37
N ASN A 24 10.70 8.82 13.64
CA ASN A 24 11.24 9.55 14.79
C ASN A 24 11.09 11.09 14.71
N ASP A 25 10.14 11.58 13.93
CA ASP A 25 9.86 13.00 13.83
C ASP A 25 8.48 13.31 14.42
N LYS A 26 8.48 13.96 15.59
CA LYS A 26 7.24 14.30 16.31
C LYS A 26 6.38 15.31 15.56
N GLU A 27 7.00 16.23 14.84
CA GLU A 27 6.28 17.25 14.07
C GLU A 27 5.61 16.63 12.85
N LYS A 28 6.22 15.59 12.27
CA LYS A 28 5.67 14.84 11.14
C LYS A 28 4.78 13.66 11.53
N ALA A 29 4.67 13.30 12.80
CA ALA A 29 3.93 12.09 13.21
C ALA A 29 2.47 12.10 12.73
N GLN A 30 1.81 13.26 12.73
CA GLN A 30 0.46 13.39 12.18
C GLN A 30 0.44 13.24 10.65
N ASP A 31 1.40 13.83 9.95
CA ASP A 31 1.51 13.72 8.50
C ASP A 31 1.81 12.28 8.09
N SER A 32 2.65 11.57 8.85
CA SER A 32 2.91 10.14 8.65
C SER A 32 1.65 9.30 8.83
N LEU A 33 0.82 9.59 9.84
CA LEU A 33 -0.47 8.90 10.00
C LEU A 33 -1.41 9.16 8.82
N ASN A 34 -1.46 10.41 8.33
CA ASN A 34 -2.26 10.75 7.15
C ASN A 34 -1.76 10.02 5.89
N LEU A 35 -0.44 9.97 5.68
CA LEU A 35 0.16 9.21 4.59
C LEU A 35 -0.16 7.72 4.66
N LEU A 36 -0.14 7.15 5.87
CA LEU A 36 -0.50 5.76 6.11
C LEU A 36 -1.95 5.47 5.71
N SER A 37 -2.88 6.35 6.11
CA SER A 37 -4.30 6.28 5.75
C SER A 37 -4.55 6.45 4.24
N ASP A 38 -3.80 7.33 3.58
CA ASP A 38 -3.85 7.49 2.12
C ASP A 38 -3.42 6.20 1.41
N ILE A 39 -2.36 5.54 1.90
CA ILE A 39 -1.88 4.27 1.32
C ILE A 39 -2.91 3.16 1.54
N GLU A 40 -3.49 3.08 2.74
CA GLU A 40 -4.57 2.13 3.01
C GLU A 40 -5.76 2.36 2.08
N SER A 41 -6.16 3.62 1.86
CA SER A 41 -7.26 3.97 0.97
C SER A 41 -6.99 3.55 -0.48
N MET A 42 -5.77 3.74 -1.00
CA MET A 42 -5.38 3.26 -2.33
C MET A 42 -5.45 1.72 -2.41
N LEU A 43 -5.01 1.01 -1.37
CA LEU A 43 -5.11 -0.45 -1.33
C LEU A 43 -6.58 -0.92 -1.28
N GLN A 44 -7.44 -0.23 -0.53
CA GLN A 44 -8.87 -0.54 -0.51
C GLN A 44 -9.54 -0.28 -1.87
N GLU A 45 -9.18 0.80 -2.56
CA GLU A 45 -9.66 1.09 -3.90
C GLU A 45 -9.22 0.02 -4.90
N PHE A 46 -7.94 -0.39 -4.86
CA PHE A 46 -7.45 -1.51 -5.67
C PHE A 46 -8.26 -2.78 -5.40
N ARG A 47 -8.58 -3.07 -4.13
CA ARG A 47 -9.42 -4.22 -3.76
C ARG A 47 -10.77 -4.16 -4.44
N MET A 48 -11.47 -3.03 -4.31
CA MET A 48 -12.79 -2.84 -4.88
C MET A 48 -12.78 -2.97 -6.41
N GLU A 49 -11.75 -2.48 -7.08
CA GLU A 49 -11.61 -2.64 -8.53
C GLU A 49 -11.34 -4.09 -8.91
N THR A 50 -10.46 -4.80 -8.18
CA THR A 50 -10.17 -6.21 -8.46
C THR A 50 -11.31 -7.17 -8.17
N GLU A 51 -12.14 -6.90 -7.14
CA GLU A 51 -13.31 -7.72 -6.80
C GLU A 51 -14.42 -7.69 -7.89
N LYS A 52 -14.38 -6.70 -8.79
CA LYS A 52 -15.29 -6.61 -9.94
C LYS A 52 -14.85 -7.45 -11.14
N LEU A 53 -13.65 -8.04 -11.09
CA LEU A 53 -13.02 -8.75 -12.19
C LEU A 53 -12.96 -10.26 -11.91
N ASP A 54 -13.08 -11.07 -12.95
CA ASP A 54 -12.88 -12.51 -12.84
C ASP A 54 -11.38 -12.83 -12.96
N LEU A 55 -10.65 -12.65 -11.85
CA LEU A 55 -9.22 -12.94 -11.78
C LEU A 55 -8.98 -14.44 -11.56
N ASP A 56 -7.87 -14.95 -12.10
CA ASP A 56 -7.49 -16.33 -11.83
C ASP A 56 -7.25 -16.57 -10.32
N LYS A 57 -7.43 -17.83 -9.91
CA LYS A 57 -7.37 -18.22 -8.50
C LYS A 57 -5.99 -17.95 -7.87
N MET A 58 -4.90 -18.08 -8.63
CA MET A 58 -3.55 -17.90 -8.10
C MET A 58 -3.28 -16.44 -7.81
N LEU A 59 -3.64 -15.55 -8.74
CA LEU A 59 -3.54 -14.10 -8.55
C LEU A 59 -4.38 -13.61 -7.38
N ASN A 60 -5.62 -14.12 -7.23
CA ASN A 60 -6.47 -13.83 -6.07
C ASN A 60 -5.80 -14.20 -4.72
N ILE A 61 -5.14 -15.36 -4.65
CA ILE A 61 -4.41 -15.80 -3.45
C ILE A 61 -3.22 -14.88 -3.17
N GLN A 62 -2.47 -14.49 -4.21
CA GLN A 62 -1.32 -13.60 -4.08
C GLN A 62 -1.74 -12.20 -3.58
N ILE A 63 -2.79 -11.63 -4.16
CA ILE A 63 -3.38 -10.36 -3.75
C ILE A 63 -3.86 -10.41 -2.29
N ALA A 64 -4.64 -11.44 -1.93
CA ALA A 64 -5.11 -11.63 -0.55
C ALA A 64 -3.96 -11.76 0.46
N THR A 65 -2.89 -12.45 0.07
CA THR A 65 -1.68 -12.58 0.89
C THR A 65 -1.02 -11.22 1.13
N GLN A 66 -0.90 -10.40 0.08
CA GLN A 66 -0.31 -9.06 0.23
C GLN A 66 -1.17 -8.13 1.08
N TYR A 67 -2.51 -8.22 1.02
CA TYR A 67 -3.37 -7.48 1.94
C TYR A 67 -3.13 -7.85 3.41
N LYS A 68 -3.00 -9.15 3.70
CA LYS A 68 -2.68 -9.60 5.06
C LYS A 68 -1.36 -9.04 5.54
N ASN A 69 -0.34 -9.05 4.68
CA ASN A 69 0.98 -8.50 5.01
C ASN A 69 0.92 -6.98 5.24
N ALA A 70 0.15 -6.25 4.41
CA ALA A 70 -0.06 -4.81 4.52
C ALA A 70 -0.73 -4.45 5.85
N ALA A 71 -1.78 -5.18 6.24
CA ALA A 71 -2.49 -4.98 7.50
C ALA A 71 -1.55 -5.08 8.71
N THR A 72 -0.62 -6.03 8.70
CA THR A 72 0.43 -6.11 9.74
C THR A 72 1.32 -4.87 9.75
N GLN A 73 1.75 -4.36 8.58
CA GLN A 73 2.60 -3.16 8.55
C GLN A 73 1.84 -1.93 9.05
N PHE A 74 0.58 -1.75 8.63
CA PHE A 74 -0.25 -0.63 9.05
C PHE A 74 -0.45 -0.59 10.56
N LEU A 75 -0.83 -1.71 11.17
CA LEU A 75 -1.04 -1.79 12.61
C LEU A 75 0.20 -1.33 13.39
N HIS A 76 1.37 -1.82 13.01
CA HIS A 76 2.63 -1.50 13.70
C HIS A 76 3.07 -0.06 13.48
N LEU A 77 2.93 0.47 12.27
CA LEU A 77 3.31 1.85 11.95
C LEU A 77 2.35 2.85 12.59
N GLU A 78 1.06 2.57 12.61
CA GLU A 78 0.05 3.41 13.25
C GLU A 78 0.32 3.53 14.77
N ASP A 79 0.58 2.41 15.43
CA ASP A 79 0.92 2.38 16.86
C ASP A 79 2.22 3.17 17.15
N TYR A 80 3.25 2.97 16.32
CA TYR A 80 4.52 3.70 16.41
C TYR A 80 4.31 5.23 16.30
N PHE A 81 3.64 5.71 15.23
CA PHE A 81 3.42 7.14 15.03
C PHE A 81 2.48 7.76 16.08
N ASN A 82 1.49 7.01 16.56
CA ASN A 82 0.64 7.45 17.67
C ASN A 82 1.45 7.61 18.97
N GLY A 83 2.36 6.69 19.26
CA GLY A 83 3.27 6.77 20.42
C GLY A 83 4.15 8.02 20.38
N ILE A 84 4.71 8.34 19.20
CA ILE A 84 5.49 9.57 18.97
C ILE A 84 4.61 10.82 19.16
N LYS A 85 3.46 10.88 18.46
CA LYS A 85 2.54 12.02 18.50
C LYS A 85 2.10 12.34 19.94
N GLN A 86 1.82 11.31 20.74
CA GLN A 86 1.37 11.46 22.13
C GLN A 86 2.53 11.70 23.12
N GLY A 87 3.79 11.58 22.69
CA GLY A 87 4.95 11.69 23.58
C GLY A 87 5.06 10.58 24.62
N LYS A 88 4.39 9.43 24.40
CA LYS A 88 4.38 8.28 25.32
C LYS A 88 5.55 7.32 25.11
N GLY A 89 6.41 7.63 24.14
CA GLY A 89 7.41 6.71 23.61
C GLY A 89 6.77 5.74 22.60
N PRO A 90 7.42 5.47 21.45
CA PRO A 90 6.91 4.49 20.49
C PRO A 90 6.97 3.07 21.07
N SER A 91 6.08 2.19 20.58
CA SER A 91 6.01 0.78 20.99
C SER A 91 7.15 -0.09 20.46
N MET A 92 7.93 0.44 19.51
CA MET A 92 9.11 -0.19 18.92
C MET A 92 10.19 0.85 18.64
N ASP A 93 11.42 0.38 18.44
CA ASP A 93 12.54 1.24 18.06
C ASP A 93 12.45 1.71 16.58
N ASP A 94 13.21 2.75 16.25
CA ASP A 94 13.22 3.38 14.93
C ASP A 94 13.71 2.44 13.82
N GLU A 95 14.62 1.50 14.12
CA GLU A 95 15.14 0.55 13.13
C GLU A 95 14.06 -0.44 12.74
N THR A 96 13.33 -0.93 13.72
CA THR A 96 12.16 -1.79 13.55
C THR A 96 11.07 -1.05 12.77
N ALA A 97 10.75 0.19 13.12
CA ALA A 97 9.78 1.00 12.38
C ALA A 97 10.20 1.21 10.91
N ARG A 98 11.49 1.48 10.64
CA ARG A 98 12.03 1.58 9.28
C ARG A 98 11.87 0.27 8.50
N LYS A 99 12.06 -0.89 9.14
CA LYS A 99 11.82 -2.20 8.50
C LYS A 99 10.35 -2.36 8.09
N TYR A 100 9.41 -1.96 8.94
CA TYR A 100 7.98 -1.97 8.59
C TYR A 100 7.66 -1.05 7.41
N VAL A 101 8.24 0.15 7.33
CA VAL A 101 8.07 1.04 6.16
C VAL A 101 8.68 0.42 4.90
N SER A 102 9.88 -0.14 4.98
CA SER A 102 10.53 -0.82 3.85
C SER A 102 9.71 -2.01 3.35
N ASN A 103 9.14 -2.80 4.25
CA ASN A 103 8.24 -3.90 3.88
C ASN A 103 6.97 -3.37 3.22
N LEU A 104 6.39 -2.29 3.74
CA LEU A 104 5.23 -1.64 3.12
C LEU A 104 5.56 -1.17 1.70
N HIS A 105 6.77 -0.64 1.45
CA HIS A 105 7.23 -0.26 0.11
C HIS A 105 7.21 -1.47 -0.85
N LEU A 106 7.76 -2.62 -0.42
CA LEU A 106 7.79 -3.84 -1.24
C LEU A 106 6.37 -4.36 -1.53
N ILE A 107 5.48 -4.27 -0.55
CA ILE A 107 4.08 -4.68 -0.68
C ILE A 107 3.36 -3.79 -1.70
N VAL A 108 3.51 -2.46 -1.58
CA VAL A 108 2.92 -1.50 -2.53
C VAL A 108 3.44 -1.73 -3.94
N ASN A 109 4.74 -1.99 -4.11
CA ASN A 109 5.29 -2.33 -5.43
C ASN A 109 4.69 -3.62 -6.00
N SER A 110 4.46 -4.63 -5.15
CA SER A 110 3.80 -5.87 -5.58
C SER A 110 2.38 -5.61 -6.09
N PHE A 111 1.61 -4.75 -5.40
CA PHE A 111 0.28 -4.34 -5.85
C PHE A 111 0.31 -3.58 -7.18
N ILE A 112 1.29 -2.69 -7.38
CA ILE A 112 1.50 -2.00 -8.66
C ILE A 112 1.77 -3.01 -9.78
N ASP A 113 2.56 -4.04 -9.52
CA ASP A 113 2.86 -5.06 -10.53
C ASP A 113 1.66 -5.95 -10.84
N TYR A 114 0.86 -6.34 -9.83
CA TYR A 114 -0.42 -7.02 -10.04
C TYR A 114 -1.38 -6.16 -10.87
N ALA A 115 -1.49 -4.86 -10.58
CA ALA A 115 -2.34 -3.96 -11.35
C ALA A 115 -1.93 -3.93 -12.83
N LYS A 116 -0.63 -3.87 -13.13
CA LYS A 116 -0.12 -3.93 -14.51
C LYS A 116 -0.42 -5.28 -15.18
N GLU A 117 -0.33 -6.38 -14.44
CA GLU A 117 -0.64 -7.73 -14.94
C GLU A 117 -2.13 -7.84 -15.30
N ILE A 118 -3.01 -7.40 -14.40
CA ILE A 118 -4.46 -7.36 -14.60
C ILE A 118 -4.79 -6.50 -15.83
N ASP A 119 -4.23 -5.29 -15.93
CA ASP A 119 -4.45 -4.40 -17.07
C ASP A 119 -3.97 -5.01 -18.39
N ARG A 120 -2.88 -5.78 -18.36
CA ARG A 120 -2.35 -6.49 -19.55
C ARG A 120 -3.23 -7.65 -19.96
N ALA A 121 -3.75 -8.43 -19.01
CA ALA A 121 -4.66 -9.54 -19.29
C ALA A 121 -5.96 -9.03 -19.93
N HIS A 122 -6.57 -8.00 -19.36
CA HIS A 122 -7.79 -7.39 -19.89
C HIS A 122 -7.63 -6.79 -21.28
N LYS A 123 -6.44 -6.27 -21.61
CA LYS A 123 -6.11 -5.80 -22.97
C LYS A 123 -5.97 -6.92 -24.00
N LYS A 124 -5.62 -8.13 -23.59
CA LYS A 124 -5.47 -9.28 -24.50
C LYS A 124 -6.79 -9.99 -24.77
N ASP A 125 -7.70 -9.98 -23.80
CA ASP A 125 -9.03 -10.60 -23.93
C ASP A 125 -10.04 -9.69 -24.63
N GLY A 126 -9.81 -8.38 -24.64
CA GLY A 126 -10.47 -7.46 -25.56
C GLY A 126 -9.82 -7.58 -26.94
N PHE A 127 -10.50 -8.27 -27.87
CA PHE A 127 -10.23 -8.12 -29.30
C PHE A 127 -10.09 -6.63 -29.61
N GLU A 128 -8.94 -6.24 -30.16
CA GLU A 128 -8.83 -5.00 -30.93
C GLU A 128 -9.87 -5.10 -32.06
N GLU A 129 -11.05 -4.52 -31.86
CA GLU A 129 -11.92 -4.11 -32.96
C GLU A 129 -11.25 -2.90 -33.61
N ASP A 130 -10.36 -3.18 -34.56
CA ASP A 130 -10.03 -2.29 -35.67
C ASP A 130 -11.23 -2.18 -36.63
#